data_AF-A0A379VV55-F1
#
_entry.id   AF-A0A379VV55-F1
#
_cell.length_a   1.000
_cell.length_b   1.000
_cell.length_c   1.000
_cell.angle_alpha   90.00
_cell.angle_beta   90.00
_cell.angle_gamma   90.00
#
_symmetry.space_group_name_H-M   'P 1'
#
loop_
_entity.id
_entity.type
_entity.pdbx_description
1 polymer ?
#
loop_
_entity_poly.entity_id
_entity_poly.type
_entity_poly.pdbx_seq_one_letter_code
_entity_poly.pdbx_strand_id
1 'polypeptide(L)' 'MVGLGGLGCAATQYLAGAGVGQLTLLDFDTVSVSNLQRQTLHSDATVGQPKVESARDALARINPHITITPVNARWTTTL' A
#
# COMPACT_ATOMS: atom_id res chain seq x y z
N MET A 1 0.05 7.69 4.07
CA MET A 1 1.11 6.70 4.35
C MET A 1 2.25 6.92 3.36
N VAL A 2 3.48 7.08 3.86
CA VAL A 2 4.68 7.21 3.04
C VAL A 2 5.53 5.95 3.23
N GLY A 3 5.74 5.22 2.14
CA GLY A 3 6.31 3.88 2.11
C GLY A 3 5.27 2.81 2.43
N LEU A 4 5.22 1.77 1.59
CA LEU A 4 4.47 0.53 1.71
C LEU A 4 5.40 -0.68 1.86
N GLY A 5 6.59 -0.47 2.42
CA GLY A 5 7.42 -1.54 2.98
C GLY A 5 6.77 -2.19 4.21
N GLY A 6 7.55 -2.96 4.99
CA GLY A 6 7.01 -3.74 6.12
C GLY A 6 6.11 -2.96 7.09
N LEU A 7 6.56 -1.78 7.54
CA LEU A 7 5.77 -0.95 8.46
C LEU A 7 4.52 -0.37 7.79
N GLY A 8 4.67 0.22 6.60
CA GLY A 8 3.54 0.83 5.88
C GLY A 8 2.46 -0.19 5.51
N CYS A 9 2.88 -1.39 5.12
CA CYS A 9 2.00 -2.52 4.85
C CYS A 9 1.20 -2.93 6.09
N ALA A 10 1.84 -3.07 7.25
CA ALA A 10 1.14 -3.44 8.49
C ALA A 10 0.20 -2.32 8.98
N ALA A 11 0.71 -1.08 9.03
CA ALA A 11 -0.04 0.06 9.58
C ALA A 11 -1.28 0.40 8.74
N THR A 12 -1.20 0.33 7.41
CA THR A 12 -2.35 0.64 6.54
C THR A 12 -3.50 -0.34 6.69
N GLN A 13 -3.25 -1.62 6.99
CA GLN A 13 -4.29 -2.60 7.29
C GLN A 13 -5.11 -2.19 8.52
N TYR A 14 -4.44 -1.76 9.59
CA TYR A 14 -5.11 -1.27 10.79
C TYR A 14 -5.87 0.03 10.55
N LEU A 15 -5.29 0.98 9.81
CA LEU A 15 -5.97 2.24 9.47
C LEU A 15 -7.24 1.99 8.64
N ALA A 16 -7.17 1.08 7.65
CA ALA A 16 -8.32 0.70 6.84
C ALA A 16 -9.40 0.00 7.67
N GLY A 17 -9.01 -0.98 8.50
CA GLY A 17 -9.92 -1.69 9.40
C GLY A 17 -10.56 -0.79 10.47
N ALA A 18 -9.84 0.24 10.94
CA ALA A 18 -10.36 1.22 11.88
C ALA A 18 -11.32 2.25 11.21
N GLY A 19 -11.48 2.21 9.90
CA GLY A 19 -12.39 3.10 9.16
C GLY A 19 -11.84 4.50 8.94
N VAL A 20 -10.52 4.68 8.84
CA VAL A 20 -9.93 5.96 8.41
C VAL A 20 -10.43 6.28 6.99
N GLY A 21 -11.33 7.26 6.88
CA GLY A 21 -12.14 7.46 5.68
C GLY A 21 -11.37 7.79 4.41
N GLN A 22 -10.17 8.38 4.51
CA GLN A 22 -9.30 8.65 3.37
C GLN A 22 -7.85 8.28 3.66
N LEU A 23 -7.23 7.52 2.76
CA LEU A 23 -5.82 7.11 2.84
C LEU A 23 -5.09 7.38 1.53
N THR A 24 -4.15 8.32 1.55
CA THR A 24 -3.19 8.46 0.46
C THR A 24 -2.01 7.53 0.70
N LEU A 25 -1.66 6.71 -0.29
CA LEU A 25 -0.51 5.80 -0.27
C LEU A 25 0.57 6.34 -1.20
N LEU A 26 1.80 6.47 -0.70
CA LEU A 26 2.93 6.88 -1.51
C LEU A 26 4.04 5.83 -1.39
N ASP A 27 4.41 5.20 -2.50
CA ASP A 27 5.55 4.31 -2.61
C ASP A 27 5.94 4.24 -4.09
N PHE A 28 7.23 4.15 -4.39
CA PHE A 28 7.77 4.12 -5.76
C PHE A 28 8.27 2.73 -6.17
N ASP A 29 8.25 1.77 -5.25
CA ASP A 29 8.70 0.41 -5.50
C ASP A 29 7.61 -0.43 -6.20
N THR A 30 8.11 -1.49 -6.82
CA THR A 30 7.32 -2.59 -7.37
C THR A 30 7.34 -3.78 -6.41
N VAL A 31 6.27 -4.58 -6.39
CA VAL A 31 6.20 -5.82 -5.61
C VAL A 31 7.23 -6.82 -6.12
N SER A 32 8.04 -7.34 -5.18
CA SER A 32 9.02 -8.40 -5.40
C SER A 32 8.70 -9.62 -4.55
N VAL A 33 9.11 -10.81 -5.00
CA VAL A 33 9.01 -12.07 -4.23
C VAL A 33 9.65 -11.91 -2.83
N SER A 34 10.74 -11.16 -2.71
CA SER A 34 11.41 -10.91 -1.42
C SER A 34 10.66 -9.96 -0.48
N ASN A 35 9.47 -9.50 -0.86
CA ASN A 35 8.57 -8.71 -0.01
C ASN A 35 7.52 -9.60 0.67
N LEU A 36 7.15 -10.73 0.04
CA LEU A 36 5.96 -11.51 0.39
C LEU A 36 6.03 -12.12 1.80
N GLN A 37 7.23 -12.39 2.33
CA GLN A 37 7.40 -12.94 3.68
C GLN A 37 7.02 -11.97 4.81
N ARG A 38 6.80 -10.68 4.52
CA ARG A 38 6.48 -9.67 5.54
C ARG A 38 5.49 -8.57 5.12
N GLN A 39 5.17 -8.46 3.84
CA GLN A 39 4.25 -7.45 3.32
C GLN A 39 2.95 -8.13 2.85
N THR A 40 2.05 -8.42 3.80
CA THR A 40 0.84 -9.25 3.61
C THR A 40 -0.25 -8.64 2.71
N LEU A 41 -0.10 -7.38 2.28
CA LEU A 41 -0.96 -6.78 1.26
C LEU A 41 -0.63 -7.25 -0.16
N HIS A 42 0.52 -7.92 -0.34
CA HIS A 42 1.00 -8.40 -1.64
C HIS A 42 0.93 -9.93 -1.71
N SER A 43 0.88 -10.46 -2.93
CA SER A 43 0.87 -11.89 -3.21
C SER A 43 1.67 -12.22 -4.46
N ASP A 44 1.87 -13.50 -4.75
CA ASP A 44 2.52 -13.95 -5.98
C ASP A 44 1.85 -13.38 -7.23
N ALA A 45 0.53 -13.23 -7.22
CA ALA A 45 -0.24 -12.67 -8.33
C ALA A 45 0.01 -11.17 -8.56
N THR A 46 0.56 -10.44 -7.58
CA THR A 46 0.84 -9.02 -7.70
C THR A 46 2.32 -8.70 -7.88
N VAL A 47 3.20 -9.71 -7.98
CA VAL A 47 4.62 -9.50 -8.32
C VAL A 47 4.74 -8.75 -9.64
N GLY A 48 5.58 -7.71 -9.66
CA GLY A 48 5.73 -6.82 -10.82
C GLY A 48 4.74 -5.65 -10.87
N GLN A 49 3.71 -5.63 -10.02
CA GLN A 49 2.82 -4.46 -9.89
C GLN A 49 3.43 -3.38 -8.99
N PRO A 50 3.11 -2.10 -9.20
CA PRO A 50 3.42 -1.05 -8.23
C PRO A 50 2.84 -1.40 -6.86
N LYS A 51 3.63 -1.22 -5.78
CA LYS A 51 3.15 -1.55 -4.42
C LYS A 51 1.91 -0.77 -4.04
N VAL A 52 1.81 0.49 -4.46
CA VAL A 52 0.64 1.34 -4.19
C VAL A 52 -0.65 0.80 -4.82
N GLU A 53 -0.58 0.21 -6.01
CA GLU A 53 -1.74 -0.38 -6.69
C GLU A 53 -2.13 -1.69 -6.01
N SER A 54 -1.16 -2.59 -5.79
CA SER A 54 -1.42 -3.86 -5.09
C SER A 54 -1.99 -3.63 -3.68
N ALA A 55 -1.49 -2.62 -2.97
CA ALA A 55 -1.99 -2.29 -1.64
C ALA A 55 -3.37 -1.65 -1.68
N ARG A 56 -3.65 -0.74 -2.63
CA ARG A 56 -5.00 -0.18 -2.81
C ARG A 56 -6.03 -1.29 -2.94
N ASP A 57 -5.79 -2.23 -3.85
CA ASP A 57 -6.74 -3.30 -4.13
C ASP A 57 -6.93 -4.21 -2.91
N ALA A 58 -5.86 -4.48 -2.16
CA ALA A 58 -5.93 -5.26 -0.93
C ALA A 58 -6.68 -4.55 0.19
N LEU A 59 -6.40 -3.26 0.42
CA LEU A 59 -7.07 -2.45 1.44
C LEU A 59 -8.55 -2.20 1.12
N ALA A 60 -8.90 -2.07 -0.16
CA ALA A 60 -10.30 -1.97 -0.61
C ALA A 60 -11.11 -3.25 -0.30
N ARG A 61 -10.46 -4.42 -0.25
CA ARG A 61 -11.09 -5.67 0.22
C ARG A 61 -11.27 -5.71 1.74
N ILE A 62 -10.38 -5.06 2.50
CA ILE A 62 -10.50 -4.97 3.96
C ILE A 62 -11.66 -4.06 4.34
N ASN A 63 -11.78 -2.90 3.69
CA ASN A 63 -12.87 -1.97 3.95
C ASN A 63 -13.26 -1.25 2.65
N PRO A 64 -14.39 -1.59 2.02
CA PRO A 64 -14.81 -0.97 0.76
C PRO A 64 -15.37 0.46 0.94
N HIS A 65 -15.50 0.95 2.18
CA HIS A 65 -16.08 2.27 2.47
C HIS A 65 -15.03 3.38 2.62
N ILE A 66 -13.73 3.06 2.57
CA ILE A 66 -12.67 4.07 2.62
C ILE A 66 -12.22 4.46 1.22
N THR A 67 -11.81 5.71 1.06
CA THR A 67 -11.20 6.20 -0.18
C THR A 67 -9.70 6.01 -0.12
N ILE A 68 -9.12 5.41 -1.15
CA ILE A 68 -7.67 5.15 -1.23
C ILE A 68 -7.11 5.81 -2.48
N THR A 69 -6.12 6.68 -2.29
CA THR A 69 -5.43 7.39 -3.37
C THR A 69 -4.01 6.85 -3.49
N PRO A 70 -3.70 6.02 -4.50
CA PRO A 70 -2.33 5.58 -4.76
C PRO A 70 -1.53 6.69 -5.45
N VAL A 71 -0.29 6.88 -5.02
CA VAL A 71 0.68 7.79 -5.63
C VAL A 71 1.96 7.01 -5.85
N ASN A 72 2.20 6.59 -7.09
CA ASN A 72 3.43 5.90 -7.48
C ASN A 72 4.53 6.93 -7.78
N ALA A 73 5.13 7.48 -6.72
CA ALA A 73 6.16 8.51 -6.86
C ALA A 73 7.17 8.45 -5.71
N ARG A 74 8.37 8.95 -5.97
CA ARG A 74 9.40 9.12 -4.95
C ARG A 74 9.19 10.45 -4.24
N TRP A 75 9.23 10.46 -2.92
CA TRP A 75 9.24 11.71 -2.16
C TRP A 75 10.57 12.43 -2.38
N THR A 76 10.51 13.66 -2.88
CA THR A 76 11.68 14.53 -3.08
C THR A 76 11.46 15.86 -2.36
N THR A 77 12.53 16.42 -1.79
CA THR A 77 12.47 17.63 -0.93
C THR A 77 12.51 18.94 -1.72
N THR A 78 12.33 18.93 -3.03
CA THR A 78 12.42 20.13 -3.88
C THR A 78 11.03 20.69 -4.14
N LEU A 79 10.78 21.90 -3.61
CA LEU A 79 9.75 22.82 -4.12
C LEU A 79 10.31 23.58 -5.32
#